data_AF-A0A3B9I5U1-F1
#
_entry.id   AF-A0A3B9I5U1-F1
#
_cell.length_a   1.000
_cell.length_b   1.000
_cell.length_c   1.000
_cell.angle_alpha   90.00
_cell.angle_beta   90.00
_cell.angle_gamma   90.00
#
_symmetry.space_group_name_H-M   'P 1'
#
loop_
_entity.id
_entity.type
_entity.pdbx_description
1 polymer ?
#
loop_
_entity_poly.entity_id
_entity_poly.type
_entity_poly.pdbx_seq_one_letter_code
_entity_poly.pdbx_strand_id
1 'polypeptide(L)'
;MRIPNILTTVMLIVLVSIFGVGCGPDDESNTEISQTVDENIALELDEEKTEDKNDTITIILDPGHGGENTGAMADVNGDGVIDFEKDLNMVVANHMIEILQNYEGLHVALTRYGDEELSHAERAAIAQSFAKETLSKTVILISIHNNANPYAFLEGVEAYVSV
;
A
#
# COMPACT_ATOMS: atom_id res chain seq x y z
N MET A 1 -23.27 -13.86 5.57
CA MET A 1 -22.94 -12.53 5.01
C MET A 1 -21.74 -12.76 4.09
N ARG A 2 -21.92 -12.70 2.77
CA ARG A 2 -20.83 -12.99 1.82
C ARG A 2 -19.93 -11.76 1.73
N ILE A 3 -18.67 -11.91 2.11
CA ILE A 3 -17.63 -10.88 1.98
C ILE A 3 -17.36 -10.71 0.49
N PRO A 4 -17.57 -9.52 -0.12
CA PRO A 4 -17.24 -9.31 -1.52
C PRO A 4 -15.71 -9.32 -1.73
N ASN A 5 -15.27 -9.87 -2.87
CA ASN A 5 -13.87 -10.01 -3.26
C ASN A 5 -13.14 -8.65 -3.18
N ILE A 6 -12.04 -8.61 -2.42
CA ILE A 6 -11.18 -7.45 -2.16
C ILE A 6 -10.73 -6.75 -3.45
N LEU A 7 -10.56 -7.51 -4.54
CA LEU A 7 -10.20 -6.99 -5.86
C LEU A 7 -11.25 -6.03 -6.44
N THR A 8 -12.53 -6.19 -6.11
CA THR A 8 -13.62 -5.34 -6.64
C THR A 8 -13.74 -4.01 -5.89
N THR A 9 -13.41 -3.98 -4.60
CA THR A 9 -13.52 -2.77 -3.77
C THR A 9 -12.36 -1.81 -4.00
N VAL A 10 -11.14 -2.32 -4.19
CA VAL A 10 -9.96 -1.49 -4.52
C VAL A 10 -10.03 -0.99 -5.97
N MET A 11 -10.62 -1.77 -6.89
CA MET A 11 -10.81 -1.37 -8.29
C MET A 11 -11.83 -0.22 -8.46
N LEU A 12 -12.74 -0.01 -7.49
CA LEU A 12 -13.69 1.10 -7.51
C LEU A 12 -13.01 2.47 -7.25
N ILE A 13 -11.82 2.47 -6.65
CA ILE A 13 -11.06 3.69 -6.36
C ILE A 13 -10.07 4.01 -7.50
N VAL A 14 -9.74 3.06 -8.39
CA VAL A 14 -8.60 3.25 -9.33
C VAL A 14 -8.84 2.91 -10.83
N LEU A 15 -9.88 2.20 -11.28
CA LEU A 15 -9.88 1.73 -12.70
C LEU A 15 -11.14 2.01 -13.51
N VAL A 16 -11.14 3.18 -14.17
CA VAL A 16 -11.50 3.26 -15.60
C VAL A 16 -10.24 2.89 -16.37
N SER A 17 -10.22 1.71 -17.03
CA SER A 17 -9.58 1.44 -18.34
C SER A 17 -9.00 0.01 -18.46
N ILE A 18 -9.58 -0.73 -19.41
CA ILE A 18 -8.98 -1.75 -20.31
C ILE A 18 -8.93 -3.22 -19.82
N PHE A 19 -9.80 -4.04 -20.44
CA PHE A 19 -9.77 -5.50 -20.47
C PHE A 19 -8.89 -6.01 -21.63
N GLY A 20 -8.17 -7.12 -21.42
CA GLY A 20 -7.45 -7.88 -22.46
C GLY A 20 -7.22 -9.35 -22.07
N VAL A 21 -7.80 -10.26 -22.87
CA VAL A 21 -7.88 -11.75 -22.84
C VAL A 21 -6.51 -12.46 -22.79
N GLY A 22 -6.29 -13.50 -21.96
CA GLY A 22 -6.34 -14.98 -22.25
C GLY A 22 -5.02 -15.49 -22.87
N CYS A 23 -4.44 -16.69 -22.64
CA CYS A 23 -4.93 -18.04 -22.36
C CYS A 23 -3.69 -18.91 -21.97
N GLY A 24 -3.84 -19.92 -21.12
CA GLY A 24 -2.80 -20.95 -20.87
C GLY A 24 -3.43 -22.35 -20.96
N PRO A 25 -2.68 -23.41 -21.35
CA PRO A 25 -3.15 -24.78 -21.28
C PRO A 25 -2.55 -25.56 -20.10
N ASP A 26 -3.41 -26.39 -19.52
CA ASP A 26 -3.20 -27.36 -18.45
C ASP A 26 -2.64 -28.68 -19.02
N ASP A 27 -1.83 -29.42 -18.26
CA ASP A 27 -1.98 -30.88 -18.20
C ASP A 27 -1.16 -31.55 -17.07
N GLU A 28 -1.84 -32.43 -16.35
CA GLU A 28 -1.34 -33.32 -15.30
C GLU A 28 -0.75 -34.61 -15.89
N SER A 29 0.29 -35.18 -15.26
CA SER A 29 0.48 -36.64 -15.31
C SER A 29 1.22 -37.17 -14.08
N ASN A 30 0.51 -38.03 -13.35
CA ASN A 30 0.93 -38.73 -12.14
C ASN A 30 1.63 -40.05 -12.53
N THR A 31 2.70 -40.46 -11.84
CA THR A 31 3.18 -41.86 -11.88
C THR A 31 3.84 -42.23 -10.56
N GLU A 32 3.21 -43.15 -9.83
CA GLU A 32 3.74 -43.79 -8.63
C GLU A 32 4.87 -44.77 -8.96
N ILE A 33 5.92 -44.82 -8.13
CA ILE A 33 6.80 -45.99 -8.03
C ILE A 33 7.04 -46.37 -6.57
N SER A 34 6.83 -47.66 -6.35
CA SER A 34 6.91 -48.49 -5.15
C SER A 34 8.25 -48.47 -4.38
N GLN A 35 8.09 -48.72 -3.08
CA GLN A 35 9.03 -48.97 -2.00
C GLN A 35 10.24 -49.89 -2.32
N THR A 36 11.42 -49.49 -1.83
CA THR A 36 12.36 -50.39 -1.13
C THR A 36 13.04 -49.63 0.02
N VAL A 37 13.00 -50.24 1.20
CA VAL A 37 13.49 -49.81 2.52
C VAL A 37 15.02 -49.79 2.57
N ASP A 38 15.58 -48.79 3.26
CA ASP A 38 16.79 -48.96 4.09
C ASP A 38 16.80 -47.92 5.23
N GLU A 39 17.07 -48.40 6.44
CA GLU A 39 16.99 -47.72 7.72
C GLU A 39 18.13 -46.72 7.96
N ASN A 40 17.82 -45.65 8.71
CA ASN A 40 18.73 -44.72 9.40
C ASN A 40 19.18 -43.45 8.66
N ILE A 41 18.27 -42.46 8.54
CA ILE A 41 18.59 -41.07 8.87
C ILE A 41 17.40 -40.51 9.65
N ALA A 42 17.48 -40.55 10.98
CA ALA A 42 16.75 -39.61 11.81
C ALA A 42 17.41 -38.24 11.60
N LEU A 43 16.88 -37.46 10.66
CA LEU A 43 17.01 -36.02 10.66
C LEU A 43 15.59 -35.50 10.83
N GLU A 44 15.44 -34.77 11.92
CA GLU A 44 14.20 -34.31 12.48
C GLU A 44 13.38 -33.58 11.40
N LEU A 45 12.10 -33.94 11.37
CA LEU A 45 11.06 -33.20 10.68
C LEU A 45 10.94 -31.84 11.34
N ASP A 46 11.77 -30.88 10.92
CA ASP A 46 11.28 -29.52 10.85
C ASP A 46 10.25 -29.55 9.74
N GLU A 47 8.98 -29.66 10.14
CA GLU A 47 7.89 -29.16 9.32
C GLU A 47 8.26 -27.71 9.00
N GLU A 48 8.90 -27.49 7.84
CA GLU A 48 8.77 -26.22 7.13
C GLU A 48 7.28 -26.15 6.80
N LYS A 49 6.55 -25.63 7.76
CA LYS A 49 5.21 -25.11 7.59
C LYS A 49 5.38 -24.07 6.51
N THR A 50 5.17 -24.48 5.28
CA THR A 50 5.00 -23.61 4.14
C THR A 50 3.75 -22.82 4.49
N GLU A 51 3.95 -21.72 5.23
CA GLU A 51 2.94 -20.69 5.33
C GLU A 51 2.54 -20.42 3.90
N ASP A 52 1.25 -20.65 3.61
CA ASP A 52 0.60 -20.05 2.46
C ASP A 52 1.09 -18.61 2.44
N LYS A 53 2.02 -18.31 1.51
CA LYS A 53 2.54 -16.96 1.30
C LYS A 53 1.39 -16.19 0.69
N ASN A 54 0.43 -15.85 1.54
CA ASN A 54 -0.63 -14.91 1.27
C ASN A 54 0.10 -13.71 0.68
N ASP A 55 -0.19 -13.36 -0.58
CA ASP A 55 0.55 -12.32 -1.30
C ASP A 55 0.33 -11.00 -0.54
N THR A 56 1.24 -10.71 0.39
CA THR A 56 1.17 -9.56 1.25
C THR A 56 1.48 -8.32 0.42
N ILE A 57 0.61 -7.32 0.56
CA ILE A 57 0.76 -6.02 -0.09
C ILE A 57 1.16 -5.02 0.98
N THR A 58 2.27 -4.35 0.76
CA THR A 58 2.70 -3.24 1.61
C THR A 58 2.24 -1.92 1.00
N ILE A 59 1.39 -1.19 1.71
CA ILE A 59 0.94 0.15 1.35
C ILE A 59 1.65 1.16 2.24
N ILE A 60 2.43 2.04 1.63
CA ILE A 60 3.12 3.13 2.30
C ILE A 60 2.35 4.40 1.99
N LEU A 61 1.80 5.01 3.04
CA LEU A 61 1.11 6.28 2.97
C LEU A 61 2.12 7.39 3.23
N ASP A 62 2.26 8.29 2.27
CA ASP A 62 3.19 9.40 2.33
C ASP A 62 2.42 10.72 2.45
N PRO A 63 2.11 11.19 3.68
CA PRO A 63 1.57 12.52 3.86
C PRO A 63 2.63 13.55 3.43
N GLY A 64 2.36 14.24 2.33
CA GLY A 64 3.27 15.21 1.73
C GLY A 64 3.68 16.30 2.71
N HIS A 65 4.80 16.97 2.42
CA HIS A 65 5.34 18.07 3.23
C HIS A 65 5.71 17.61 4.67
N GLY A 66 5.77 18.54 5.62
CA GLY A 66 6.14 18.33 7.02
C GLY A 66 7.32 19.20 7.45
N GLY A 67 7.41 19.50 8.75
CA GLY A 67 8.42 20.39 9.32
C GLY A 67 8.27 21.83 8.83
N GLU A 68 9.36 22.43 8.36
CA GLU A 68 9.36 23.80 7.83
C GLU A 68 8.66 23.89 6.47
N ASN A 69 8.63 22.79 5.73
CA ASN A 69 7.86 22.66 4.52
C ASN A 69 6.37 22.47 4.87
N THR A 70 5.61 23.56 4.78
CA THR A 70 4.18 23.62 5.12
C THR A 70 3.25 23.20 3.99
N GLY A 71 3.75 23.22 2.76
CA GLY A 71 2.94 23.09 1.55
C GLY A 71 2.07 24.31 1.30
N ALA A 72 0.93 24.11 0.63
CA ALA A 72 -0.06 25.18 0.46
C ALA A 72 -0.63 25.67 1.80
N MET A 73 -1.04 26.94 1.82
CA MET A 73 -1.65 27.60 2.98
C MET A 73 -2.96 28.26 2.54
N ALA A 74 -4.02 28.07 3.30
CA ALA A 74 -5.30 28.73 3.06
C ALA A 74 -6.10 28.87 4.35
N ASP A 75 -6.97 29.87 4.41
CA ASP A 75 -8.07 29.90 5.38
C ASP A 75 -9.25 29.18 4.75
N VAL A 76 -9.41 27.89 5.05
CA VAL A 76 -10.38 27.03 4.36
C VAL A 76 -11.81 27.32 4.87
N ASN A 77 -11.95 27.81 6.10
CA ASN A 77 -13.24 28.04 6.75
C ASN A 77 -13.69 29.51 6.71
N GLY A 78 -12.81 30.44 6.31
CA GLY A 78 -13.07 31.88 6.30
C GLY A 78 -13.12 32.49 7.71
N ASP A 79 -12.52 31.86 8.70
CA ASP A 79 -12.52 32.29 10.11
C ASP A 79 -11.24 33.00 10.56
N GLY A 80 -10.28 33.16 9.63
CA GLY A 80 -8.99 33.79 9.84
C GLY A 80 -7.91 32.84 10.35
N VAL A 81 -8.20 31.54 10.51
CA VAL A 81 -7.21 30.51 10.85
C VAL A 81 -6.57 29.98 9.57
N ILE A 82 -5.23 29.87 9.57
CA ILE A 82 -4.49 29.34 8.43
C ILE A 82 -4.33 27.82 8.60
N ASP A 83 -4.89 27.07 7.65
CA ASP A 83 -4.68 25.65 7.48
C ASP A 83 -3.45 25.40 6.60
N PHE A 84 -2.66 24.38 6.96
CA PHE A 84 -1.49 23.96 6.20
C PHE A 84 -1.74 22.63 5.51
N GLU A 85 -1.32 22.52 4.26
CA GLU A 85 -1.41 21.28 3.47
C GLU A 85 -0.75 20.10 4.21
N LYS A 86 0.40 20.31 4.86
CA LYS A 86 1.08 19.26 5.62
C LYS A 86 0.21 18.60 6.71
N ASP A 87 -0.68 19.38 7.32
CA ASP A 87 -1.53 18.92 8.43
C ASP A 87 -2.75 18.20 7.87
N LEU A 88 -3.38 18.74 6.81
CA LEU A 88 -4.47 18.09 6.11
C LEU A 88 -4.05 16.75 5.49
N ASN A 89 -2.86 16.68 4.90
CA ASN A 89 -2.29 15.43 4.37
C ASN A 89 -2.15 14.37 5.47
N MET A 90 -1.70 14.78 6.67
CA MET A 90 -1.55 13.87 7.81
C MET A 90 -2.92 13.38 8.33
N VAL A 91 -3.94 14.25 8.38
CA VAL A 91 -5.31 13.86 8.75
C VAL A 91 -5.84 12.77 7.81
N VAL A 92 -5.71 12.98 6.50
CA VAL A 92 -6.14 11.98 5.50
C VAL A 92 -5.37 10.67 5.67
N ALA A 93 -4.05 10.74 5.82
CA ALA A 93 -3.21 9.54 5.98
C ALA A 93 -3.55 8.75 7.26
N ASN A 94 -3.84 9.43 8.36
CA ASN A 94 -4.27 8.80 9.61
C ASN A 94 -5.61 8.06 9.47
N HIS A 95 -6.59 8.67 8.78
CA HIS A 95 -7.84 7.97 8.50
C HIS A 95 -7.65 6.77 7.56
N MET A 96 -6.77 6.90 6.57
CA MET A 96 -6.45 5.79 5.67
C MET A 96 -5.81 4.61 6.41
N ILE A 97 -4.80 4.85 7.26
CA ILE A 97 -4.16 3.76 8.02
C ILE A 97 -5.13 3.12 9.01
N GLU A 98 -5.99 3.91 9.67
CA GLU A 98 -7.04 3.41 10.58
C GLU A 98 -7.96 2.40 9.90
N ILE A 99 -8.29 2.64 8.62
CA ILE A 99 -9.17 1.79 7.81
C ILE A 99 -8.39 0.59 7.24
N LEU A 100 -7.27 0.86 6.55
CA LEU A 100 -6.54 -0.13 5.76
C LEU A 100 -5.88 -1.21 6.62
N GLN A 101 -5.47 -0.90 7.84
CA GLN A 101 -4.88 -1.89 8.76
C GLN A 101 -5.83 -3.02 9.18
N ASN A 102 -7.15 -2.86 8.96
CA ASN A 102 -8.14 -3.88 9.31
C ASN A 102 -8.32 -4.96 8.21
N TYR A 103 -7.63 -4.82 7.08
CA TYR A 103 -7.72 -5.77 5.98
C TYR A 103 -6.61 -6.82 6.08
N GLU A 104 -7.00 -8.09 6.05
CA GLU A 104 -6.05 -9.20 5.97
C GLU A 104 -5.19 -9.11 4.71
N GLY A 105 -3.91 -9.44 4.83
CA GLY A 105 -2.95 -9.40 3.72
C GLY A 105 -2.38 -8.01 3.40
N LEU A 106 -2.76 -6.97 4.15
CA LEU A 106 -2.14 -5.64 4.03
C LEU A 106 -1.18 -5.34 5.18
N HIS A 107 0.00 -4.84 4.82
CA HIS A 107 0.87 -4.10 5.73
C HIS A 107 0.78 -2.62 5.38
N VAL A 108 0.45 -1.77 6.36
CA VAL A 108 0.26 -0.34 6.12
C VAL A 108 1.17 0.44 7.04
N ALA A 109 1.91 1.40 6.50
CA ALA A 109 2.80 2.26 7.26
C ALA A 109 2.81 3.68 6.69
N LEU A 110 3.26 4.64 7.51
CA LEU A 110 3.44 6.04 7.12
C LEU A 110 4.92 6.36 6.87
N THR A 111 5.22 7.30 5.96
CA THR A 111 6.59 7.83 5.80
C THR A 111 7.02 8.72 6.95
N ARG A 112 6.07 9.45 7.56
CA ARG A 112 6.26 10.23 8.80
C ARG A 112 5.07 10.02 9.73
N TYR A 113 5.30 10.04 11.04
CA TYR A 113 4.26 9.92 12.07
C TYR A 113 3.98 11.23 12.81
N GLY A 114 4.77 12.26 12.52
CA GLY A 114 4.66 13.59 13.11
C GLY A 114 4.93 14.70 12.09
N ASP A 115 5.21 15.90 12.61
CA ASP A 115 5.54 17.08 11.82
C ASP A 115 7.04 17.12 11.48
N GLU A 116 7.47 16.14 10.69
CA GLU A 116 8.85 15.95 10.28
C GLU A 116 9.02 16.30 8.80
N GLU A 117 10.09 17.03 8.47
CA GLU A 117 10.45 17.27 7.08
C GLU A 117 11.25 16.08 6.53
N LEU A 118 10.82 15.55 5.39
CA LEU A 118 11.49 14.47 4.66
C LEU A 118 11.72 14.86 3.21
N SER A 119 12.93 14.61 2.72
CA SER A 119 13.26 14.70 1.30
C SER A 119 12.58 13.58 0.49
N HIS A 120 12.45 13.78 -0.82
CA HIS A 120 11.90 12.75 -1.72
C HIS A 120 12.71 11.44 -1.66
N ALA A 121 14.03 11.52 -1.48
CA ALA A 121 14.89 10.34 -1.38
C ALA A 121 14.63 9.57 -0.08
N GLU A 122 14.43 10.25 1.05
CA GLU A 122 14.10 9.61 2.33
C GLU A 122 12.75 8.91 2.27
N ARG A 123 11.73 9.56 1.68
CA ARG A 123 10.39 8.95 1.48
C ARG A 123 10.48 7.64 0.70
N ALA A 124 11.24 7.62 -0.40
CA ALA A 124 11.47 6.42 -1.19
C ALA A 124 12.26 5.34 -0.42
N ALA A 125 13.27 5.74 0.35
CA ALA A 125 14.08 4.83 1.15
C ALA A 125 13.28 4.17 2.28
N ILE A 126 12.37 4.90 2.92
CA ILE A 126 11.45 4.38 3.93
C ILE A 126 10.53 3.33 3.31
N ALA A 127 9.93 3.63 2.16
CA ALA A 127 9.06 2.68 1.46
C ALA A 127 9.80 1.37 1.11
N GLN A 128 11.04 1.49 0.62
CA GLN A 128 11.88 0.33 0.34
C GLN A 128 12.30 -0.44 1.60
N SER A 129 12.45 0.23 2.74
CA SER A 129 12.79 -0.41 4.00
C SER A 129 11.65 -1.27 4.54
N PHE A 130 10.42 -0.73 4.52
CA PHE A 130 9.22 -1.48 4.89
C PHE A 130 8.98 -2.68 3.97
N ALA A 131 9.20 -2.53 2.66
CA ALA A 131 9.12 -3.63 1.70
C ALA A 131 10.00 -4.83 2.10
N LYS A 132 11.22 -4.55 2.55
CA LYS A 132 12.17 -5.57 2.98
C LYS A 132 11.76 -6.21 4.31
N GLU A 133 11.30 -5.40 5.26
CA GLU A 133 10.85 -5.87 6.58
C GLU A 133 9.64 -6.78 6.50
N THR A 134 8.68 -6.42 5.64
CA THR A 134 7.42 -7.16 5.45
C THR A 134 7.54 -8.34 4.48
N LEU A 135 8.71 -8.51 3.83
CA LEU A 135 8.94 -9.50 2.78
C LEU A 135 7.89 -9.45 1.65
N SER A 136 7.24 -8.31 1.47
CA SER A 136 6.15 -8.13 0.51
C SER A 136 6.66 -8.11 -0.92
N LYS A 137 5.99 -8.86 -1.80
CA LYS A 137 6.27 -8.83 -3.25
C LYS A 137 5.74 -7.57 -3.92
N THR A 138 4.70 -6.97 -3.34
CA THR A 138 4.03 -5.79 -3.88
C THR A 138 4.10 -4.65 -2.88
N VAL A 139 4.59 -3.51 -3.35
CA VAL A 139 4.73 -2.29 -2.55
C VAL A 139 4.09 -1.15 -3.32
N ILE A 140 3.17 -0.45 -2.67
CA ILE A 140 2.47 0.71 -3.23
C ILE A 140 2.81 1.90 -2.35
N LEU A 141 3.41 2.94 -2.92
CA LEU A 141 3.59 4.22 -2.25
C LEU A 141 2.48 5.17 -2.73
N ILE A 142 1.67 5.67 -1.79
CA ILE A 142 0.60 6.63 -2.06
C ILE A 142 1.01 7.95 -1.42
N SER A 143 1.41 8.92 -2.24
CA SER A 143 1.69 10.28 -1.78
C SER A 143 0.41 11.11 -1.78
N ILE A 144 0.12 11.74 -0.64
CA ILE A 144 -1.12 12.46 -0.38
C ILE A 144 -0.79 13.95 -0.33
N HIS A 145 -1.45 14.73 -1.18
CA HIS A 145 -1.26 16.17 -1.33
C HIS A 145 -2.60 16.88 -1.49
N ASN A 146 -2.66 18.14 -1.05
CA ASN A 146 -3.81 19.01 -1.23
C ASN A 146 -3.39 20.20 -2.08
N ASN A 147 -3.78 20.17 -3.36
CA ASN A 147 -3.45 21.24 -4.29
C ASN A 147 -4.05 22.58 -3.87
N ALA A 148 -3.44 23.65 -4.37
CA ALA A 148 -3.98 24.99 -4.26
C ALA A 148 -3.98 25.71 -5.62
N ASN A 149 -4.99 26.55 -5.80
CA ASN A 149 -5.11 27.41 -6.97
C ASN A 149 -5.56 28.81 -6.51
N PRO A 150 -5.04 29.91 -7.11
CA PRO A 150 -5.54 31.26 -6.79
C PRO A 150 -7.03 31.45 -7.11
N TYR A 151 -7.61 30.59 -7.94
CA TYR A 151 -9.03 30.60 -8.28
C TYR A 151 -9.77 29.52 -7.48
N ALA A 152 -10.42 29.91 -6.37
CA ALA A 152 -11.11 29.00 -5.45
C ALA A 152 -12.26 28.18 -6.06
N PHE A 153 -12.75 28.53 -7.26
CA PHE A 153 -13.76 27.75 -7.98
C PHE A 153 -13.18 26.56 -8.76
N LEU A 154 -11.85 26.44 -8.84
CA LEU A 154 -11.17 25.30 -9.44
C LEU A 154 -10.93 24.25 -8.35
N GLU A 155 -11.90 23.35 -8.21
CA GLU A 155 -11.92 22.28 -7.22
C GLU A 155 -12.02 20.91 -7.90
N GLY A 156 -11.53 19.86 -7.24
CA GLY A 156 -11.57 18.50 -7.76
C GLY A 156 -10.54 17.59 -7.11
N VAL A 157 -10.49 16.35 -7.60
CA VAL A 157 -9.51 15.33 -7.21
C VAL A 157 -8.73 14.93 -8.45
N GLU A 158 -7.42 14.83 -8.32
CA GLU A 158 -6.52 14.34 -9.36
C GLU A 158 -5.58 13.27 -8.82
N ALA A 159 -5.10 12.39 -9.70
CA ALA A 159 -4.16 11.34 -9.36
C ALA A 159 -3.04 11.30 -10.40
N TYR A 160 -1.80 11.30 -9.93
CA TYR A 160 -0.61 11.10 -10.76
C TYR A 160 -0.07 9.71 -10.52
N VAL A 161 0.30 9.02 -11.59
CA VAL A 161 0.81 7.65 -11.53
C VAL A 161 2.16 7.55 -12.22
N SER A 162 3.06 6.77 -11.63
CA SER A 162 4.30 6.32 -12.26
C SER A 162 4.27 4.79 -12.29
N VAL A 163 4.54 4.21 -13.45
CA VAL A 163 4.55 2.76 -13.68
C VAL A 163 5.90 2.27 -14.17
#